data_AF-A0A4R2YQR4-F1
#
_entry.id   AF-A0A4R2YQR4-F1
#
_cell.length_a   1.000
_cell.length_b   1.000
_cell.length_c   1.000
_cell.angle_alpha   90.00
_cell.angle_beta   90.00
_cell.angle_gamma   90.00
#
_symmetry.space_group_name_H-M   'P 1'
#
loop_
_entity.id
_entity.type
_entity.pdbx_description
1 polymer ?
#
loop_
_entity_poly.entity_id
_entity_poly.type
_entity_poly.pdbx_seq_one_letter_code
_entity_poly.pdbx_strand_id
1 'polypeptide(L)'
;MKKLLIIISLLSISTASQATMFRTLTVQVYMSDSMLCMGGYDGDNLGKLSDFLESVRYETGPEGDAVDRSFSKFFVQEDHAAYWAGKDIKKAGLPKDTCKAYAQDRLRQLAIKTGNADFITDNPDMFGK
;
A
#
# COMPACT_ATOMS: atom_id res chain seq x y z
N MET A 1 -18.82 13.45 42.49
CA MET A 1 -18.17 12.43 41.62
C MET A 1 -18.28 12.89 40.17
N LYS A 2 -17.27 13.58 39.62
CA LYS A 2 -17.23 14.04 38.21
C LYS A 2 -15.77 14.07 37.73
N LYS A 3 -15.17 12.90 37.44
CA LYS A 3 -13.82 12.79 36.83
C LYS A 3 -13.69 11.54 35.94
N LEU A 4 -14.74 11.15 35.21
CA LEU A 4 -14.73 9.93 34.39
C LEU A 4 -15.10 10.17 32.91
N LEU A 5 -14.90 11.38 32.39
CA LEU A 5 -15.32 11.75 31.02
C LEU A 5 -14.16 12.13 30.09
N ILE A 6 -12.92 12.20 30.57
CA ILE A 6 -11.76 12.65 29.75
C ILE A 6 -11.01 11.46 29.11
N ILE A 7 -11.09 10.26 29.70
CA ILE A 7 -10.31 9.09 29.24
C ILE A 7 -10.90 8.45 27.97
N ILE A 8 -12.23 8.50 27.79
CA ILE A 8 -12.90 7.89 26.64
C ILE A 8 -12.62 8.67 25.34
N SER A 9 -12.47 10.00 25.41
CA SER A 9 -12.22 10.83 24.22
C SER A 9 -10.79 10.70 23.67
N LEU A 10 -9.81 10.37 24.52
CA LEU A 10 -8.40 10.23 24.13
C LEU A 10 -8.12 8.91 23.38
N LEU A 11 -8.87 7.85 23.69
CA LEU A 11 -8.75 6.55 23.02
C LEU A 11 -9.36 6.55 21.61
N SER A 12 -10.40 7.36 21.37
CA SER A 12 -11.05 7.44 20.06
C SER A 12 -10.23 8.21 19.01
N ILE A 13 -9.38 9.15 19.45
CA ILE A 13 -8.54 9.95 18.56
C ILE A 13 -7.34 9.13 18.07
N SER A 14 -6.77 8.28 18.92
CA SER A 14 -5.63 7.43 18.55
C SER A 14 -6.01 6.32 17.57
N THR A 15 -7.20 5.74 17.70
CA THR A 15 -7.71 4.71 16.77
C THR A 15 -8.06 5.29 15.40
N ALA A 16 -8.68 6.48 15.35
CA ALA A 16 -8.99 7.16 14.10
C ALA A 16 -7.72 7.56 13.32
N SER A 17 -6.69 8.08 14.02
CA SER A 17 -5.41 8.46 13.40
C SER A 17 -4.67 7.25 12.81
N GLN A 18 -4.69 6.10 13.51
CA GLN A 18 -4.06 4.87 13.02
C GLN A 18 -4.81 4.27 11.83
N ALA A 19 -6.14 4.30 11.85
CA ALA A 19 -6.96 3.81 10.73
C ALA A 19 -6.76 4.65 9.46
N THR A 20 -6.71 5.98 9.58
CA THR A 20 -6.43 6.86 8.44
C THR A 20 -5.02 6.62 7.89
N MET A 21 -4.00 6.54 8.75
CA MET A 21 -2.62 6.24 8.32
C MET A 21 -2.53 4.88 7.62
N PHE A 22 -3.18 3.85 8.16
CA PHE A 22 -3.23 2.55 7.52
C PHE A 22 -3.88 2.62 6.13
N ARG A 23 -5.01 3.33 5.98
CA ARG A 23 -5.67 3.51 4.69
C ARG A 23 -4.77 4.21 3.68
N THR A 24 -4.12 5.32 4.06
CA THR A 24 -3.19 6.04 3.18
C THR A 24 -2.03 5.15 2.73
N LEU A 25 -1.41 4.40 3.66
CA LEU A 25 -0.34 3.46 3.32
C LEU A 25 -0.80 2.36 2.37
N THR A 26 -2.00 1.82 2.57
CA THR A 26 -2.54 0.71 1.79
C THR A 26 -2.85 1.13 0.34
N VAL A 27 -3.39 2.34 0.13
CA VAL A 27 -3.60 2.90 -1.22
C VAL A 27 -2.26 3.09 -1.93
N GLN A 28 -1.26 3.63 -1.22
CA GLN A 28 0.06 3.91 -1.79
C GLN A 28 0.81 2.62 -2.15
N VAL A 29 0.75 1.58 -1.31
CA VAL A 29 1.30 0.26 -1.64
C VAL A 29 0.62 -0.33 -2.86
N TYR A 30 -0.72 -0.25 -2.94
CA TYR A 30 -1.45 -0.81 -4.07
C TYR A 30 -1.02 -0.19 -5.40
N MET A 31 -0.94 1.14 -5.43
CA MET A 31 -0.54 1.90 -6.60
C MET A 31 0.90 1.59 -6.99
N SER A 32 1.83 1.63 -6.03
CA SER A 32 3.24 1.37 -6.31
C SER A 32 3.49 -0.06 -6.76
N ASP A 33 2.90 -1.05 -6.07
CA ASP A 33 3.08 -2.46 -6.40
C ASP A 33 2.48 -2.80 -7.76
N SER A 34 1.32 -2.23 -8.08
CA SER A 34 0.70 -2.39 -9.40
C SER A 34 1.61 -1.82 -10.49
N MET A 35 2.10 -0.60 -10.33
CA MET A 35 2.94 0.05 -11.33
C MET A 35 4.31 -0.65 -11.47
N LEU A 36 4.95 -1.02 -10.36
CA LEU A 36 6.27 -1.64 -10.39
C LEU A 36 6.23 -3.08 -10.87
N CYS A 37 5.22 -3.86 -10.49
CA CYS A 37 5.06 -5.20 -11.07
C CYS A 37 4.86 -5.10 -12.58
N MET A 38 4.01 -4.19 -13.05
CA MET A 38 3.80 -3.96 -14.48
C MET A 38 5.08 -3.51 -15.18
N GLY A 39 5.83 -2.57 -14.58
CA GLY A 39 7.11 -2.11 -15.11
C GLY A 39 8.17 -3.22 -15.17
N GLY A 40 8.23 -4.07 -14.14
CA GLY A 40 9.08 -5.27 -14.14
C GLY A 40 8.69 -6.25 -15.24
N TYR A 41 7.39 -6.48 -15.43
CA TYR A 41 6.85 -7.29 -16.52
C TYR A 41 7.22 -6.69 -17.89
N ASP A 42 7.03 -5.39 -18.11
CA ASP A 42 7.32 -4.75 -19.40
C ASP A 42 8.82 -4.62 -19.68
N GLY A 43 9.65 -4.62 -18.63
CA GLY A 43 11.10 -4.44 -18.73
C GLY A 43 11.55 -2.99 -18.61
N ASP A 44 10.74 -2.16 -17.95
CA ASP A 44 11.03 -0.77 -17.65
C ASP A 44 12.19 -0.62 -16.65
N ASN A 45 12.69 0.60 -16.48
CA ASN A 45 13.79 0.86 -15.57
C ASN A 45 13.27 1.07 -14.13
N LEU A 46 13.64 0.16 -13.21
CA LEU A 46 13.29 0.25 -11.79
C LEU A 46 13.67 1.61 -11.18
N GLY A 47 14.88 2.11 -11.43
CA GLY A 47 15.33 3.40 -10.90
C GLY A 47 14.39 4.55 -11.28
N LYS A 48 14.02 4.66 -12.57
CA LYS A 48 13.08 5.69 -13.03
C LYS A 48 11.69 5.56 -12.42
N LEU A 49 11.20 4.33 -12.25
CA LEU A 49 9.89 4.09 -11.62
C LEU A 49 9.92 4.43 -10.13
N SER A 50 10.99 4.07 -9.42
CA SER A 50 11.19 4.40 -8.01
C SER A 50 11.34 5.92 -7.80
N ASP A 51 12.09 6.61 -8.66
CA ASP A 51 12.23 8.07 -8.58
C ASP A 51 10.89 8.78 -8.78
N PHE A 52 10.07 8.30 -9.72
CA PHE A 52 8.72 8.82 -9.93
C PHE A 52 7.79 8.56 -8.73
N LEU A 53 7.84 7.35 -8.16
CA LEU A 53 7.04 7.05 -6.96
C LEU A 53 7.46 7.88 -5.76
N GLU A 54 8.76 8.09 -5.56
CA GLU A 54 9.27 8.93 -4.50
C GLU A 54 8.81 10.39 -4.64
N SER A 55 8.77 10.94 -5.86
CA SER A 55 8.34 12.32 -6.09
C SER A 55 6.85 12.56 -5.80
N VAL A 56 5.98 11.56 -6.04
CA VAL A 56 4.54 11.71 -5.80
C VAL A 56 4.10 11.28 -4.41
N ARG A 57 4.84 10.38 -3.74
CA ARG A 57 4.44 9.74 -2.47
C ARG A 57 4.58 10.65 -1.25
N TYR A 58 5.56 11.53 -1.24
CA TYR A 58 5.88 12.39 -0.08
C TYR A 58 5.44 13.85 -0.25
N GLU A 59 4.72 14.15 -1.33
CA GLU A 59 4.16 15.46 -1.61
C GLU A 59 2.63 15.34 -1.67
N THR A 60 1.91 16.32 -1.12
CA THR A 60 0.45 16.34 -1.25
C THR A 60 0.08 16.61 -2.70
N GLY A 61 -0.71 15.72 -3.31
CA GLY A 61 -1.06 15.81 -4.72
C GLY A 61 -2.51 15.43 -5.00
N PRO A 62 -2.93 15.49 -6.27
CA PRO A 62 -4.26 15.03 -6.68
C PRO A 62 -4.49 13.53 -6.42
N GLU A 63 -3.41 12.77 -6.27
CA GLU A 63 -3.41 11.33 -5.98
C GLU A 63 -3.62 11.00 -4.48
N GLY A 64 -3.63 12.01 -3.59
CA GLY A 64 -3.96 11.84 -2.18
C GLY A 64 -3.02 12.54 -1.19
N ASP A 65 -3.17 12.18 0.09
CA ASP A 65 -2.36 12.69 1.19
C ASP A 65 -0.92 12.20 1.09
N ALA A 66 0.02 13.09 1.43
CA ALA A 66 1.43 12.76 1.54
C ALA A 66 1.64 11.66 2.60
N VAL A 67 2.51 10.72 2.27
CA VAL A 67 2.97 9.70 3.21
C VAL A 67 4.07 10.27 4.10
N ASP A 68 4.13 9.84 5.34
CA ASP A 68 5.22 10.19 6.24
C ASP A 68 6.56 9.56 5.76
N ARG A 69 7.63 10.36 5.67
CA ARG A 69 8.96 9.91 5.21
C ARG A 69 9.58 8.82 6.09
N SER A 70 9.10 8.63 7.31
CA SER A 70 9.49 7.52 8.19
C SER A 70 9.20 6.14 7.57
N PHE A 71 8.27 6.04 6.62
CA PHE A 71 7.96 4.81 5.88
C PHE A 71 8.85 4.58 4.66
N SER A 72 9.81 5.45 4.35
CA SER A 72 10.61 5.37 3.13
C SER A 72 11.31 4.03 2.91
N LYS A 73 11.94 3.49 3.96
CA LYS A 73 12.59 2.18 3.88
C LYS A 73 11.61 1.06 3.58
N PHE A 74 10.39 1.13 4.13
CA PHE A 74 9.34 0.15 3.85
C PHE A 74 8.96 0.20 2.37
N PHE A 75 8.70 1.39 1.83
CA PHE A 75 8.34 1.52 0.41
C PHE A 75 9.45 1.09 -0.53
N VAL A 76 10.72 1.41 -0.27
CA VAL A 76 11.84 0.93 -1.10
C VAL A 76 11.88 -0.60 -1.18
N GLN A 77 11.53 -1.29 -0.08
CA GLN A 77 11.50 -2.75 -0.04
C GLN A 77 10.31 -3.32 -0.82
N GLU A 78 9.10 -2.78 -0.61
CA GLU A 78 7.92 -3.19 -1.38
C GLU A 78 8.11 -2.91 -2.88
N ASP A 79 8.64 -1.74 -3.21
CA ASP A 79 8.90 -1.31 -4.59
C ASP A 79 9.84 -2.30 -5.32
N HIS A 80 10.94 -2.68 -4.68
CA HIS A 80 11.85 -3.69 -5.21
C HIS A 80 11.17 -5.05 -5.36
N ALA A 81 10.43 -5.51 -4.34
CA ALA A 81 9.77 -6.80 -4.37
C ALA A 81 8.75 -6.89 -5.53
N ALA A 82 7.92 -5.86 -5.70
CA ALA A 82 6.92 -5.79 -6.76
C ALA A 82 7.56 -5.83 -8.15
N TYR A 83 8.63 -5.06 -8.38
CA TYR A 83 9.32 -5.05 -9.66
C TYR A 83 9.91 -6.42 -10.03
N TRP A 84 10.56 -7.10 -9.08
CA TRP A 84 11.11 -8.43 -9.34
C TRP A 84 10.02 -9.48 -9.50
N ALA A 85 8.90 -9.38 -8.77
CA ALA A 85 7.73 -10.23 -8.98
C ALA A 85 7.21 -10.11 -10.43
N GLY A 86 7.14 -8.89 -10.98
CA GLY A 86 6.75 -8.67 -12.39
C GLY A 86 7.66 -9.39 -13.40
N LYS A 87 8.98 -9.36 -13.15
CA LYS A 87 9.96 -10.08 -13.99
C LYS A 87 9.79 -11.59 -13.90
N ASP A 88 9.54 -12.10 -12.71
CA ASP A 88 9.32 -13.53 -12.48
C ASP A 88 8.00 -14.00 -13.11
N ILE A 89 6.93 -13.21 -13.03
CA ILE A 89 5.65 -13.47 -13.70
C ILE A 89 5.84 -13.60 -15.21
N LYS A 90 6.56 -12.66 -15.84
CA LYS A 90 6.87 -12.73 -17.28
C LYS A 90 7.71 -13.95 -17.63
N LYS A 91 8.75 -14.23 -16.83
CA LYS A 91 9.62 -15.39 -17.03
C LYS A 91 8.86 -16.71 -16.92
N ALA A 92 7.86 -16.78 -16.05
CA ALA A 92 6.98 -17.93 -15.88
C ALA A 92 5.90 -18.04 -16.98
N GLY A 93 5.81 -17.07 -17.90
CA GLY A 93 4.80 -17.06 -18.96
C GLY A 93 3.38 -16.80 -18.47
N LEU A 94 3.23 -16.20 -17.27
CA LEU A 94 1.94 -15.89 -16.69
C LEU A 94 1.35 -14.60 -17.30
N PRO A 95 0.01 -14.46 -17.35
CA PRO A 95 -0.64 -13.27 -17.89
C PRO A 95 -0.24 -12.00 -17.13
N LYS A 96 -0.20 -10.86 -17.84
CA LYS A 96 0.12 -9.54 -17.26
C LYS A 96 -0.82 -9.16 -16.11
N ASP A 97 -2.09 -9.55 -16.18
CA ASP A 97 -3.09 -9.31 -15.14
C ASP A 97 -2.74 -9.98 -13.79
N THR A 98 -1.80 -10.92 -13.77
CA THR A 98 -1.25 -11.50 -12.52
C THR A 98 -0.60 -10.41 -11.65
N CYS A 99 -0.09 -9.33 -12.22
CA CYS A 99 0.43 -8.20 -11.44
C CYS A 99 -0.62 -7.50 -10.60
N LYS A 100 -1.87 -7.42 -11.07
CA LYS A 100 -2.98 -6.88 -10.28
C LYS A 100 -3.28 -7.78 -9.10
N ALA A 101 -3.32 -9.10 -9.33
CA ALA A 101 -3.54 -10.09 -8.27
C ALA A 101 -2.40 -10.06 -7.23
N TYR A 102 -1.14 -9.88 -7.66
CA TYR A 102 0.00 -9.69 -6.77
C TYR A 102 -0.20 -8.49 -5.84
N ALA A 103 -0.50 -7.31 -6.40
CA ALA A 103 -0.69 -6.10 -5.60
C ALA A 103 -1.87 -6.26 -4.60
N GLN A 104 -2.99 -6.84 -5.04
CA GLN A 104 -4.12 -7.15 -4.16
C GLN A 104 -3.73 -8.11 -3.03
N ASP A 105 -2.97 -9.17 -3.31
CA ASP A 105 -2.55 -10.11 -2.27
C ASP A 105 -1.58 -9.46 -1.26
N ARG A 106 -0.68 -8.58 -1.72
CA ARG A 106 0.18 -7.80 -0.83
C ARG A 106 -0.60 -6.92 0.14
N LEU A 107 -1.65 -6.24 -0.33
CA LEU A 107 -2.53 -5.47 0.57
C LEU A 107 -3.24 -6.36 1.58
N ARG A 108 -3.73 -7.54 1.15
CA ARG A 108 -4.37 -8.50 2.06
C ARG A 108 -3.41 -8.93 3.16
N GLN A 109 -2.17 -9.26 2.80
CA GLN A 109 -1.14 -9.65 3.77
C GLN A 109 -0.80 -8.51 4.74
N LEU A 110 -0.70 -7.27 4.25
CA LEU A 110 -0.47 -6.10 5.09
C LEU A 110 -1.62 -5.84 6.07
N ALA A 111 -2.87 -5.87 5.59
CA ALA A 111 -4.06 -5.71 6.41
C ALA A 111 -4.12 -6.74 7.55
N ILE A 112 -3.83 -8.01 7.26
CA ILE A 112 -3.78 -9.06 8.28
C ILE A 112 -2.64 -8.79 9.27
N LYS A 113 -1.43 -8.48 8.78
CA LYS A 113 -0.23 -8.28 9.61
C LYS A 113 -0.35 -7.08 10.56
N THR A 114 -1.08 -6.04 10.17
CA THR A 114 -1.26 -4.82 10.97
C THR A 114 -2.52 -4.83 11.81
N GLY A 115 -3.30 -5.92 11.83
CA GLY A 115 -4.55 -6.01 12.59
C GLY A 115 -5.70 -5.18 12.00
N ASN A 116 -5.64 -4.85 10.71
CA ASN A 116 -6.67 -4.12 9.97
C ASN A 116 -7.41 -5.04 8.99
N ALA A 117 -7.70 -6.28 9.38
CA ALA A 117 -8.36 -7.27 8.51
C ALA A 117 -9.73 -6.78 8.01
N ASP A 118 -10.41 -5.91 8.78
CA ASP A 118 -11.67 -5.28 8.41
C ASP A 118 -11.55 -4.46 7.10
N PHE A 119 -10.35 -3.97 6.75
CA PHE A 119 -10.11 -3.32 5.46
C PHE A 119 -10.43 -4.24 4.28
N ILE A 120 -10.20 -5.54 4.41
CA ILE A 120 -10.51 -6.52 3.36
C ILE A 120 -12.02 -6.67 3.23
N THR A 121 -12.73 -6.79 4.36
CA THR A 121 -14.20 -6.95 4.38
C THR A 121 -14.93 -5.69 3.92
N ASP A 122 -14.36 -4.51 4.20
CA ASP A 122 -14.92 -3.21 3.83
C ASP A 122 -14.69 -2.85 2.35
N ASN A 123 -13.79 -3.56 1.64
CA ASN A 123 -13.44 -3.27 0.24
C ASN A 123 -13.57 -4.51 -0.67
N PRO A 124 -14.75 -5.15 -0.75
CA PRO A 124 -14.94 -6.40 -1.48
C PRO A 124 -14.63 -6.29 -2.98
N ASP A 125 -14.83 -5.11 -3.59
CA ASP A 125 -14.54 -4.87 -5.00
C ASP A 125 -13.03 -4.94 -5.31
N MET A 126 -12.19 -4.69 -4.32
CA MET A 126 -10.73 -4.74 -4.45
C MET A 126 -10.17 -6.15 -4.25
N PHE A 127 -10.83 -6.99 -3.46
CA PHE A 127 -10.28 -8.29 -3.04
C PHE A 127 -11.00 -9.51 -3.62
N GLY A 128 -12.12 -9.29 -4.31
CA GLY A 128 -13.02 -10.37 -4.71
C GLY A 128 -13.84 -10.88 -3.51
N LYS A 129 -15.01 -11.45 -3.80
CA LYS A 129 -15.83 -12.15 -2.79
C LYS A 129 -15.18 -13.47 -2.37
#